data_AF-A0A947P0S7-F1
#
_entry.id   AF-A0A947P0S7-F1
#
_cell.length_a   1.000
_cell.length_b   1.000
_cell.length_c   1.000
_cell.angle_alpha   90.00
_cell.angle_beta   90.00
_cell.angle_gamma   90.00
#
_symmetry.space_group_name_H-M   'P 1'
#
loop_
_entity.id
_entity.type
_entity.pdbx_description
1 polymer ?
#
loop_
_entity_poly.entity_id
_entity_poly.type
_entity_poly.pdbx_seq_one_letter_code
_entity_poly.pdbx_strand_id
1 'polypeptide(L)'
;MTYYSRWIIAFTGIFLSLSSTHANAFSNPSDCLIENDIGIYNYRPNSSNLGNGSGIVGPTGHFTDHLDNVCSGKYSNIDQIRGLPIDEARQKIISINIQVTQHTGGDSDQWLLHEVEDGYRDSDQLEAVLSEASRLRTINNNIIFFYGGGEVGYSWLSNAVLVNIEYNNFGPAKPEPLEIVQAYLQKFPSTIPATLALNRAHDEQWIKDEMERRLWLGDKWFAWQEAGNSDVAETLREVNRSIEVFLNYREKNFGINADLEKESLYTLISNQNLQGMKDKLAEYKAWWANNKTGSINLP
;
A
#
# COMPACT_ATOMS: atom_id res chain seq x y z
N MET A 1 47.03 -47.01 -5.85
CA MET A 1 45.99 -46.94 -4.81
C MET A 1 45.56 -45.49 -4.69
N THR A 2 44.40 -45.22 -5.27
CA THR A 2 43.64 -43.97 -5.32
C THR A 2 42.92 -43.74 -3.99
N TYR A 3 42.85 -42.49 -3.51
CA TYR A 3 41.64 -41.93 -2.87
C TYR A 3 41.74 -40.39 -2.86
N TYR A 4 41.05 -39.74 -3.81
CA TYR A 4 40.64 -38.34 -3.71
C TYR A 4 39.20 -38.34 -3.15
N SER A 5 38.99 -37.81 -1.94
CA SER A 5 37.65 -37.61 -1.39
C SER A 5 37.05 -36.33 -1.97
N ARG A 6 36.11 -36.48 -2.90
CA ARG A 6 35.23 -35.39 -3.35
C ARG A 6 34.12 -35.20 -2.33
N TRP A 7 34.05 -34.01 -1.74
CA TRP A 7 32.85 -33.54 -1.05
C TRP A 7 31.83 -33.11 -2.10
N ILE A 8 30.72 -33.84 -2.19
CA ILE A 8 29.53 -33.42 -2.94
C ILE A 8 28.68 -32.63 -1.96
N ILE A 9 28.62 -31.30 -2.13
CA ILE A 9 27.62 -30.47 -1.46
C ILE A 9 26.33 -30.63 -2.26
N ALA A 10 25.36 -31.33 -1.69
CA ALA A 10 24.02 -31.43 -2.22
C ALA A 10 23.30 -30.09 -1.99
N PHE A 11 23.14 -29.30 -3.05
CA PHE A 11 22.21 -28.17 -3.06
C PHE A 11 20.78 -28.73 -3.13
N THR A 12 20.12 -28.85 -1.99
CA THR A 12 18.68 -29.10 -1.96
C THR A 12 17.99 -27.77 -2.24
N GLY A 13 17.72 -27.50 -3.51
CA GLY A 13 16.83 -26.41 -3.91
C GLY A 13 15.42 -26.71 -3.41
N ILE A 14 15.00 -26.03 -2.35
CA ILE A 14 13.60 -25.97 -1.94
C ILE A 14 12.90 -25.14 -3.02
N PHE A 15 12.35 -25.81 -4.03
CA PHE A 15 11.32 -25.23 -4.88
C PHE A 15 10.05 -25.14 -4.03
N LEU A 16 9.86 -24.00 -3.36
CA LEU A 16 8.55 -23.57 -2.90
C LEU A 16 7.69 -23.38 -4.15
N SER A 17 6.83 -24.35 -4.43
CA SER A 17 5.74 -24.18 -5.38
C SER A 17 4.80 -23.11 -4.82
N LEU A 18 4.99 -21.86 -5.24
CA LEU A 18 3.97 -20.82 -5.15
C LEU A 18 2.82 -21.26 -6.05
N SER A 19 1.89 -22.03 -5.50
CA SER A 19 0.58 -22.22 -6.12
C SER A 19 -0.11 -20.87 -6.12
N SER A 20 -0.10 -20.17 -7.27
CA SER A 20 -0.90 -18.98 -7.50
C SER A 20 -2.37 -19.38 -7.50
N THR A 21 -2.99 -19.36 -6.33
CA THR A 21 -4.45 -19.32 -6.23
C THR A 21 -4.87 -18.00 -6.81
N HIS A 22 -5.21 -18.00 -8.10
CA HIS A 22 -5.86 -16.85 -8.73
C HIS A 22 -7.18 -16.65 -7.98
N ALA A 23 -7.27 -15.58 -7.21
CA ALA A 23 -8.51 -15.24 -6.53
C ALA A 23 -9.53 -14.88 -7.62
N ASN A 24 -10.68 -15.55 -7.64
CA ASN A 24 -11.75 -15.19 -8.57
C ASN A 24 -12.18 -13.76 -8.27
N ALA A 25 -12.24 -12.91 -9.30
CA ALA A 25 -12.70 -11.54 -9.21
C ALA A 25 -14.09 -11.44 -8.56
N PHE A 26 -14.32 -10.43 -7.71
CA PHE A 26 -15.65 -10.09 -7.21
C PHE A 26 -16.61 -9.89 -8.40
N SER A 27 -17.72 -10.62 -8.40
CA SER A 27 -18.74 -10.53 -9.44
C SER A 27 -19.89 -9.63 -9.03
N ASN A 28 -20.19 -9.57 -7.73
CA ASN A 28 -21.29 -8.80 -7.14
C ASN A 28 -20.84 -8.07 -5.86
N PRO A 29 -21.51 -6.97 -5.45
CA PRO A 29 -21.24 -6.31 -4.16
C PRO A 29 -21.31 -7.26 -2.95
N SER A 30 -22.16 -8.29 -2.97
CA SER A 30 -22.27 -9.26 -1.88
C SER A 30 -21.05 -10.19 -1.74
N ASP A 31 -20.19 -10.29 -2.76
CA ASP A 31 -18.95 -11.08 -2.69
C ASP A 31 -17.92 -10.42 -1.77
N CYS A 32 -17.99 -9.09 -1.64
CA CYS A 32 -17.03 -8.26 -0.94
C CYS A 32 -17.62 -7.49 0.25
N LEU A 33 -18.89 -7.08 0.20
CA LEU A 33 -19.57 -6.36 1.27
C LEU A 33 -20.40 -7.30 2.14
N ILE A 34 -20.71 -6.87 3.37
CA ILE A 34 -21.65 -7.55 4.26
C ILE A 34 -22.99 -6.83 4.16
N GLU A 35 -23.93 -7.35 3.38
CA GLU A 35 -25.16 -6.63 3.03
C GLU A 35 -26.25 -6.65 4.13
N ASN A 36 -25.96 -7.29 5.27
CA ASN A 36 -26.81 -7.27 6.44
C ASN A 36 -26.38 -6.18 7.41
N ASP A 37 -27.33 -5.70 8.21
CA ASP A 37 -27.04 -4.83 9.35
C ASP A 37 -26.13 -5.56 10.36
N ILE A 38 -25.19 -4.83 10.96
CA ILE A 38 -24.20 -5.36 11.90
C ILE A 38 -24.30 -4.58 13.20
N GLY A 39 -24.74 -5.24 14.27
CA GLY A 39 -24.94 -4.59 15.57
C GLY A 39 -25.90 -3.40 15.45
N ILE A 40 -25.44 -2.19 15.78
CA ILE A 40 -26.23 -0.96 15.66
C ILE A 40 -26.17 -0.32 14.26
N TYR A 41 -25.37 -0.88 13.34
CA TYR A 41 -25.04 -0.26 12.08
C TYR A 41 -25.88 -0.81 10.94
N ASN A 42 -26.63 0.08 10.30
CA ASN A 42 -27.44 -0.22 9.14
C ASN A 42 -26.62 -0.14 7.86
N TYR A 43 -26.71 -1.17 7.01
CA TYR A 43 -26.12 -1.16 5.67
C TYR A 43 -26.86 -0.20 4.73
N ARG A 44 -26.12 0.52 3.87
CA ARG A 44 -26.66 1.51 2.93
C ARG A 44 -26.49 1.05 1.49
N PRO A 45 -27.42 0.24 0.95
CA PRO A 45 -27.26 -0.37 -0.38
C PRO A 45 -27.14 0.65 -1.51
N ASN A 46 -27.84 1.78 -1.41
CA ASN A 46 -27.79 2.86 -2.42
C ASN A 46 -26.43 3.58 -2.48
N SER A 47 -25.52 3.31 -1.55
CA SER A 47 -24.16 3.88 -1.53
C SER A 47 -23.10 2.86 -1.94
N SER A 48 -23.51 1.65 -2.31
CA SER A 48 -22.60 0.58 -2.65
C SER A 48 -22.26 0.59 -4.13
N ASN A 49 -20.99 0.40 -4.44
CA ASN A 49 -20.51 0.34 -5.82
C ASN A 49 -19.53 -0.82 -5.97
N LEU A 50 -19.56 -1.44 -7.15
CA LEU A 50 -18.55 -2.36 -7.63
C LEU A 50 -18.03 -1.81 -8.97
N GLY A 51 -16.72 -1.79 -9.14
CA GLY A 51 -16.12 -1.33 -10.39
C GLY A 51 -14.63 -1.62 -10.47
N ASN A 52 -14.03 -1.17 -11.58
CA ASN A 52 -12.61 -1.32 -11.84
C ASN A 52 -11.86 -0.06 -11.43
N GLY A 53 -10.71 -0.21 -10.79
CA GLY A 53 -9.84 0.90 -10.40
C GLY A 53 -8.63 0.38 -9.63
N SER A 54 -7.79 1.26 -9.10
CA SER A 54 -6.61 0.88 -8.31
C SER A 54 -6.86 0.85 -6.79
N GLY A 55 -8.12 1.02 -6.38
CA GLY A 55 -8.52 1.08 -4.97
C GLY A 55 -7.77 2.15 -4.16
N ILE A 56 -7.59 1.90 -2.86
CA ILE A 56 -6.94 2.79 -1.89
C ILE A 56 -5.41 2.80 -2.02
N VAL A 57 -4.82 1.81 -2.69
CA VAL A 57 -3.36 1.75 -2.93
C VAL A 57 -2.93 2.50 -4.20
N GLY A 58 -3.82 2.66 -5.18
CA GLY A 58 -3.63 3.56 -6.33
C GLY A 58 -2.99 4.91 -6.01
N PRO A 59 -3.54 5.67 -5.03
CA PRO A 59 -2.98 6.94 -4.55
C PRO A 59 -1.58 6.86 -3.94
N THR A 60 -1.16 5.70 -3.40
CA THR A 60 0.16 5.48 -2.75
C THR A 60 1.29 5.19 -3.76
N GLY A 61 1.04 5.41 -5.05
CA GLY A 61 2.02 5.23 -6.11
C GLY A 61 2.06 3.80 -6.65
N HIS A 62 0.91 3.14 -6.73
CA HIS A 62 0.74 1.87 -7.43
C HIS A 62 0.80 2.09 -8.95
N PHE A 63 1.47 1.21 -9.67
CA PHE A 63 1.50 1.21 -11.14
C PHE A 63 0.16 0.67 -11.66
N THR A 64 -0.45 1.29 -12.68
CA THR A 64 -1.70 0.78 -13.27
C THR A 64 -1.44 -0.37 -14.25
N ASP A 65 -0.58 -1.35 -13.90
CA ASP A 65 -0.40 -2.55 -14.72
C ASP A 65 -1.66 -3.40 -14.81
N HIS A 66 -2.57 -3.22 -13.88
CA HIS A 66 -3.80 -3.97 -13.81
C HIS A 66 -4.96 -3.12 -13.30
N LEU A 67 -6.18 -3.61 -13.55
CA LEU A 67 -7.39 -3.06 -12.98
C LEU A 67 -7.81 -3.94 -11.80
N ASP A 68 -7.93 -3.35 -10.62
CA ASP A 68 -8.48 -4.04 -9.45
C ASP A 68 -9.99 -4.02 -9.48
N ASN A 69 -10.60 -5.05 -8.91
CA ASN A 69 -12.02 -5.04 -8.62
C ASN A 69 -12.23 -4.39 -7.25
N VAL A 70 -12.85 -3.22 -7.25
CA VAL A 70 -13.07 -2.42 -6.04
C VAL A 70 -14.54 -2.43 -5.68
N CYS A 71 -14.81 -2.82 -4.43
CA CYS A 71 -16.09 -2.66 -3.79
C CYS A 71 -16.05 -1.54 -2.77
N SER A 72 -17.08 -0.69 -2.77
CA SER A 72 -17.27 0.32 -1.74
C SER A 72 -18.66 0.22 -1.15
N GLY A 73 -18.80 0.50 0.14
CA GLY A 73 -20.09 0.50 0.83
C GLY A 73 -20.08 1.40 2.06
N LYS A 74 -21.27 1.75 2.58
CA LYS A 74 -21.40 2.54 3.80
C LYS A 74 -22.32 1.91 4.82
N TYR A 75 -21.99 2.15 6.08
CA TYR A 75 -22.80 1.76 7.24
C TYR A 75 -22.99 2.97 8.16
N SER A 76 -24.11 2.98 8.89
CA SER A 76 -24.39 4.06 9.84
C SER A 76 -25.31 3.62 10.96
N ASN A 77 -25.25 4.26 12.12
CA ASN A 77 -26.18 4.02 13.23
C ASN A 77 -27.50 4.82 13.12
N ILE A 78 -27.96 5.13 11.91
CA ILE A 78 -29.05 6.11 11.73
C ILE A 78 -30.34 5.73 12.47
N ASP A 79 -30.65 4.45 12.58
CA ASP A 79 -31.91 4.00 13.16
C ASP A 79 -31.93 4.23 14.67
N GLN A 80 -30.76 4.21 15.32
CA GLN A 80 -30.61 4.51 16.74
C GLN A 80 -30.81 5.98 17.08
N ILE A 81 -30.57 6.86 16.11
CA ILE A 81 -30.62 8.32 16.31
C ILE A 81 -31.81 8.97 15.61
N ARG A 82 -32.69 8.15 15.02
CA ARG A 82 -33.88 8.62 14.31
C ARG A 82 -34.83 9.30 15.29
N GLY A 83 -35.29 10.50 14.94
CA GLY A 83 -36.21 11.29 15.76
C GLY A 83 -35.55 12.18 16.81
N LEU A 84 -34.22 12.13 16.95
CA LEU A 84 -33.49 13.11 17.75
C LEU A 84 -33.48 14.49 17.06
N PRO A 85 -33.37 15.60 17.82
CA PRO A 85 -33.07 16.91 17.27
C PRO A 85 -31.80 16.85 16.39
N ILE A 86 -31.77 17.65 15.31
CA ILE A 86 -30.70 17.56 14.29
C ILE A 86 -29.29 17.76 14.87
N ASP A 87 -29.14 18.66 15.85
CA ASP A 87 -27.84 18.94 16.47
C ASP A 87 -27.38 17.78 17.35
N GLU A 88 -28.30 17.10 18.03
CA GLU A 88 -28.01 15.90 18.81
C GLU A 88 -27.69 14.70 17.89
N ALA A 89 -28.45 14.54 16.80
CA ALA A 89 -28.20 13.50 15.80
C ALA A 89 -26.82 13.64 15.15
N ARG A 90 -26.40 14.88 14.83
CA ARG A 90 -25.07 15.18 14.27
C ARG A 90 -23.92 14.80 15.19
N GLN A 91 -24.10 14.94 16.50
CA GLN A 91 -23.07 14.55 17.48
C GLN A 91 -22.98 13.03 17.64
N LYS A 92 -24.09 12.31 17.44
CA LYS A 92 -24.19 10.86 17.65
C LYS A 92 -24.05 10.03 16.38
N ILE A 93 -24.10 10.64 15.19
CA ILE A 93 -23.99 9.90 13.94
C ILE A 93 -22.59 9.30 13.78
N ILE A 94 -22.59 8.01 13.53
CA ILE A 94 -21.41 7.23 13.14
C ILE A 94 -21.65 6.84 11.69
N SER A 95 -20.71 7.23 10.82
CA SER A 95 -20.69 6.84 9.41
C SER A 95 -19.39 6.12 9.15
N ILE A 96 -19.50 4.95 8.55
CA ILE A 96 -18.39 4.03 8.30
C ILE A 96 -18.34 3.81 6.81
N ASN A 97 -17.19 4.06 6.21
CA ASN A 97 -16.91 3.74 4.82
C ASN A 97 -16.10 2.44 4.79
N ILE A 98 -16.51 1.53 3.91
CA ILE A 98 -15.76 0.32 3.61
C ILE A 98 -15.29 0.39 2.18
N GLN A 99 -14.03 0.04 1.96
CA GLN A 99 -13.50 -0.28 0.66
C GLN A 99 -12.83 -1.66 0.71
N VAL A 100 -13.19 -2.55 -0.21
CA VAL A 100 -12.55 -3.84 -0.39
C VAL A 100 -12.02 -3.87 -1.82
N THR A 101 -10.72 -4.03 -1.98
CA THR A 101 -10.04 -4.03 -3.26
C THR A 101 -9.43 -5.39 -3.49
N GLN A 102 -9.72 -6.00 -4.63
CA GLN A 102 -9.08 -7.25 -5.04
C GLN A 102 -8.10 -6.99 -6.17
N HIS A 103 -6.83 -7.18 -5.84
CA HIS A 103 -5.73 -7.13 -6.79
C HIS A 103 -5.80 -8.28 -7.78
N THR A 104 -5.48 -7.97 -9.03
CA THR A 104 -5.50 -8.93 -10.13
C THR A 104 -4.09 -9.43 -10.45
N GLY A 105 -3.36 -9.94 -9.44
CA GLY A 105 -2.23 -10.84 -9.64
C GLY A 105 -1.09 -10.25 -10.47
N GLY A 106 -0.80 -8.95 -10.31
CA GLY A 106 0.17 -8.21 -11.13
C GLY A 106 1.60 -8.31 -10.62
N ASP A 107 2.53 -7.68 -11.36
CA ASP A 107 3.92 -7.57 -10.91
C ASP A 107 4.02 -6.64 -9.68
N SER A 108 3.08 -5.71 -9.51
CA SER A 108 2.95 -4.79 -8.37
C SER A 108 2.51 -5.46 -7.07
N ASP A 109 1.85 -6.63 -7.11
CA ASP A 109 1.37 -7.35 -5.91
C ASP A 109 2.50 -7.68 -4.92
N GLN A 110 3.75 -7.77 -5.39
CA GLN A 110 4.92 -7.98 -4.52
C GLN A 110 5.13 -6.82 -3.51
N TRP A 111 4.59 -5.63 -3.83
CA TRP A 111 4.67 -4.44 -3.00
C TRP A 111 3.39 -4.17 -2.20
N LEU A 112 2.39 -5.05 -2.28
CA LEU A 112 1.07 -4.77 -1.71
C LEU A 112 1.11 -4.53 -0.20
N LEU A 113 1.85 -5.36 0.56
CA LEU A 113 2.02 -5.12 2.00
C LEU A 113 2.76 -3.82 2.29
N HIS A 114 3.75 -3.50 1.45
CA HIS A 114 4.56 -2.29 1.56
C HIS A 114 3.73 -1.03 1.34
N GLU A 115 2.85 -1.03 0.32
CA GLU A 115 1.94 0.08 0.01
C GLU A 115 0.83 0.25 1.05
N VAL A 116 0.30 -0.86 1.58
CA VAL A 116 -0.64 -0.79 2.71
C VAL A 116 0.04 -0.16 3.92
N GLU A 117 1.28 -0.54 4.21
CA GLU A 117 2.04 0.03 5.33
C GLU A 117 2.40 1.50 5.11
N ASP A 118 2.72 1.91 3.88
CA ASP A 118 3.02 3.29 3.49
C ASP A 118 1.90 4.26 3.92
N GLY A 119 0.64 3.86 3.72
CA GLY A 119 -0.53 4.64 4.14
C GLY A 119 -0.65 4.91 5.64
N TYR A 120 0.17 4.24 6.47
CA TYR A 120 0.22 4.44 7.92
C TYR A 120 1.53 5.08 8.39
N ARG A 121 2.48 5.31 7.48
CA ARG A 121 3.76 5.97 7.74
C ARG A 121 3.64 7.47 7.44
N ASP A 122 4.47 8.28 8.11
CA ASP A 122 4.65 9.68 7.72
C ASP A 122 5.62 9.71 6.52
N SER A 123 5.10 9.40 5.33
CA SER A 123 5.93 9.19 4.12
C SER A 123 6.34 10.49 3.43
N ASP A 124 5.74 11.62 3.79
CA ASP A 124 6.13 12.96 3.30
C ASP A 124 7.54 13.36 3.77
N GLN A 125 8.02 12.72 4.83
CA GLN A 125 9.39 12.84 5.30
C GLN A 125 9.97 11.43 5.26
N LEU A 126 11.15 11.23 4.65
CA LEU A 126 11.87 9.94 4.60
C LEU A 126 12.31 9.44 6.01
N GLU A 127 11.55 9.73 7.06
CA GLU A 127 11.69 9.30 8.44
C GLU A 127 11.26 7.84 8.60
N ALA A 128 10.32 7.36 7.76
CA ALA A 128 9.85 5.97 7.76
C ALA A 128 9.55 5.45 9.17
N VAL A 129 8.93 6.31 9.98
CA VAL A 129 8.28 5.89 11.21
C VAL A 129 6.79 5.89 10.93
N LEU A 130 6.07 4.98 11.57
CA LEU A 130 4.62 5.09 11.62
C LEU A 130 4.22 6.48 12.11
N SER A 131 3.11 7.01 11.58
CA SER A 131 2.49 8.18 12.19
C SER A 131 2.23 7.92 13.68
N GLU A 132 2.27 8.96 14.52
CA GLU A 132 2.10 8.80 15.98
C GLU A 132 0.79 8.08 16.36
N ALA A 133 -0.25 8.23 15.55
CA ALA A 133 -1.54 7.59 15.77
C ALA A 133 -1.66 6.19 15.12
N SER A 134 -0.67 5.78 14.32
CA SER A 134 -0.62 4.49 13.64
C SER A 134 0.00 3.39 14.53
N ARG A 135 -0.47 2.15 14.40
CA ARG A 135 0.11 0.97 15.04
C ARG A 135 -0.42 -0.33 14.42
N LEU A 136 0.28 -1.44 14.67
CA LEU A 136 -0.32 -2.75 14.54
C LEU A 136 -1.31 -2.99 15.69
N ARG A 137 -2.48 -3.53 15.37
CA ARG A 137 -3.48 -3.95 16.35
C ARG A 137 -3.85 -5.40 16.13
N THR A 138 -4.04 -6.13 17.22
CA THR A 138 -4.57 -7.50 17.17
C THR A 138 -6.05 -7.51 17.52
N ILE A 139 -6.88 -8.04 16.62
CA ILE A 139 -8.31 -8.25 16.84
C ILE A 139 -8.64 -9.68 16.45
N ASN A 140 -9.18 -10.47 17.39
CA ASN A 140 -9.52 -11.89 17.15
C ASN A 140 -8.36 -12.68 16.50
N ASN A 141 -7.14 -12.53 17.01
CA ASN A 141 -5.90 -13.12 16.49
C ASN A 141 -5.47 -12.68 15.07
N ASN A 142 -6.15 -11.69 14.48
CA ASN A 142 -5.74 -11.07 13.23
C ASN A 142 -4.91 -9.83 13.52
N ILE A 143 -3.75 -9.70 12.88
CA ILE A 143 -2.96 -8.47 12.88
C ILE A 143 -3.48 -7.55 11.78
N ILE A 144 -3.71 -6.29 12.11
CA ILE A 144 -4.15 -5.26 11.17
C ILE A 144 -3.37 -3.97 11.39
N PHE A 145 -3.31 -3.12 10.37
CA PHE A 145 -2.90 -1.73 10.52
C PHE A 145 -4.06 -0.92 11.09
N PHE A 146 -3.75 -0.06 12.04
CA PHE A 146 -4.72 0.81 12.70
C PHE A 146 -4.18 2.23 12.77
N TYR A 147 -5.03 3.22 12.49
CA TYR A 147 -4.76 4.64 12.68
C TYR A 147 -5.83 5.25 13.59
N GLY A 148 -5.40 5.91 14.67
CA GLY A 148 -6.27 6.40 15.75
C GLY A 148 -6.51 7.90 15.79
N GLY A 149 -6.38 8.61 14.67
CA GLY A 149 -6.55 10.06 14.59
C GLY A 149 -8.02 10.52 14.57
N GLY A 150 -8.25 11.71 14.00
CA GLY A 150 -9.61 12.26 13.84
C GLY A 150 -10.47 11.46 12.85
N GLU A 151 -9.84 10.94 11.81
CA GLU A 151 -10.32 9.80 11.03
C GLU A 151 -9.65 8.55 11.59
N VAL A 152 -10.43 7.50 11.85
CA VAL A 152 -9.92 6.24 12.37
C VAL A 152 -9.99 5.21 11.27
N GLY A 153 -8.85 4.59 10.97
CA GLY A 153 -8.68 3.66 9.87
C GLY A 153 -8.28 2.28 10.35
N TYR A 154 -8.83 1.24 9.72
CA TYR A 154 -8.44 -0.16 9.87
C TYR A 154 -8.14 -0.74 8.49
N SER A 155 -6.93 -1.22 8.26
CA SER A 155 -6.56 -1.86 7.00
C SER A 155 -5.84 -3.17 7.22
N TRP A 156 -6.11 -4.14 6.34
CA TRP A 156 -5.35 -5.38 6.29
C TRP A 156 -5.45 -6.08 4.95
N LEU A 157 -4.50 -6.97 4.71
CA LEU A 157 -4.50 -7.87 3.58
C LEU A 157 -5.11 -9.21 3.94
N SER A 158 -5.83 -9.78 2.98
CA SER A 158 -6.34 -11.14 2.94
C SER A 158 -5.91 -11.74 1.60
N ASN A 159 -4.66 -12.19 1.52
CA ASN A 159 -3.95 -12.50 0.27
C ASN A 159 -3.94 -11.28 -0.67
N ALA A 160 -4.49 -11.41 -1.88
CA ALA A 160 -4.61 -10.33 -2.86
C ALA A 160 -5.79 -9.36 -2.60
N VAL A 161 -6.50 -9.52 -1.49
CA VAL A 161 -7.61 -8.62 -1.11
C VAL A 161 -7.14 -7.65 -0.04
N LEU A 162 -7.30 -6.36 -0.28
CA LEU A 162 -7.14 -5.31 0.71
C LEU A 162 -8.52 -4.89 1.25
N VAL A 163 -8.67 -4.91 2.56
CA VAL A 163 -9.83 -4.33 3.24
C VAL A 163 -9.39 -3.06 3.93
N ASN A 164 -10.09 -1.96 3.67
CA ASN A 164 -9.94 -0.68 4.36
C ASN A 164 -11.30 -0.25 4.95
N ILE A 165 -11.29 0.14 6.22
CA ILE A 165 -12.45 0.60 6.97
C ILE A 165 -12.12 1.93 7.62
N GLU A 166 -12.91 2.95 7.29
CA GLU A 166 -12.72 4.30 7.81
C GLU A 166 -13.97 4.77 8.52
N TYR A 167 -13.80 5.42 9.67
CA TYR A 167 -14.88 6.18 10.29
C TYR A 167 -14.39 7.48 10.91
N ASN A 168 -15.27 8.47 10.90
CA ASN A 168 -14.95 9.80 11.39
C ASN A 168 -15.24 9.93 12.89
N ASN A 169 -14.20 10.18 13.67
CA ASN A 169 -14.25 10.44 15.10
C ASN A 169 -14.08 11.93 15.44
N PHE A 170 -14.21 12.83 14.45
CA PHE A 170 -14.27 14.27 14.70
C PHE A 170 -15.50 14.64 15.53
N GLY A 171 -15.28 15.29 16.67
CA GLY A 171 -16.33 15.77 17.58
C GLY A 171 -16.32 15.05 18.94
N PRO A 172 -17.49 14.93 19.60
CA PRO A 172 -17.61 14.13 20.82
C PRO A 172 -17.15 12.70 20.58
N ALA A 173 -16.54 12.07 21.59
CA ALA A 173 -16.04 10.70 21.48
C ALA A 173 -17.14 9.74 21.01
N LYS A 174 -16.89 9.04 19.89
CA LYS A 174 -17.77 8.01 19.34
C LYS A 174 -17.17 6.63 19.58
N PRO A 175 -17.99 5.59 19.81
CA PRO A 175 -17.48 4.24 19.93
C PRO A 175 -16.85 3.79 18.60
N GLU A 176 -15.74 3.06 18.70
CA GLU A 176 -15.14 2.36 17.57
C GLU A 176 -16.13 1.32 16.99
N PRO A 177 -16.21 1.17 15.66
CA PRO A 177 -17.12 0.22 15.01
C PRO A 177 -16.55 -1.20 14.99
N LEU A 178 -16.21 -1.73 16.16
CA LEU A 178 -15.53 -3.02 16.27
C LEU A 178 -16.37 -4.18 15.73
N GLU A 179 -17.69 -4.11 15.81
CA GLU A 179 -18.58 -5.13 15.26
C GLU A 179 -18.45 -5.23 13.73
N ILE A 180 -18.32 -4.11 13.04
CA ILE A 180 -18.09 -4.09 11.58
C ILE A 180 -16.69 -4.65 11.28
N VAL A 181 -15.66 -4.17 11.98
CA VAL A 181 -14.28 -4.64 11.77
C VAL A 181 -14.18 -6.15 11.97
N GLN A 182 -14.79 -6.69 13.03
CA GLN A 182 -14.80 -8.12 13.31
C GLN A 182 -15.56 -8.93 12.26
N ALA A 183 -16.69 -8.42 11.75
CA ALA A 183 -17.45 -9.09 10.70
C ALA A 183 -16.65 -9.17 9.38
N TYR A 184 -15.95 -8.09 9.02
CA TYR A 184 -15.08 -8.09 7.84
C TYR A 184 -13.84 -8.97 8.03
N LEU A 185 -13.26 -9.04 9.23
CA LEU A 185 -12.18 -9.98 9.54
C LEU A 185 -12.62 -11.45 9.46
N GLN A 186 -13.88 -11.75 9.75
CA GLN A 186 -14.41 -13.10 9.53
C GLN A 186 -14.55 -13.44 8.05
N LYS A 187 -14.95 -12.46 7.22
CA LYS A 187 -15.10 -12.62 5.77
C LYS A 187 -13.75 -12.65 5.04
N PHE A 188 -12.82 -11.82 5.48
CA PHE A 188 -11.47 -11.65 4.94
C PHE A 188 -10.46 -11.72 6.09
N PRO A 189 -10.08 -12.92 6.55
CA PRO A 189 -9.06 -13.07 7.59
C PRO A 189 -7.74 -12.43 7.18
N SER A 190 -7.08 -11.78 8.13
CA SER A 190 -5.80 -11.13 7.85
C SER A 190 -4.71 -12.15 7.55
N THR A 191 -3.96 -11.89 6.49
CA THR A 191 -2.74 -12.59 6.10
C THR A 191 -1.48 -11.79 6.44
N ILE A 192 -1.60 -10.68 7.17
CA ILE A 192 -0.44 -9.97 7.69
C ILE A 192 0.32 -10.92 8.63
N PRO A 193 1.65 -11.11 8.45
CA PRO A 193 2.42 -12.05 9.25
C PRO A 193 2.29 -11.76 10.75
N ALA A 194 1.98 -12.78 11.54
CA ALA A 194 1.93 -12.67 13.01
C ALA A 194 3.26 -12.22 13.64
N THR A 195 4.36 -12.41 12.90
CA THR A 195 5.72 -12.05 13.27
C THR A 195 6.11 -10.64 12.84
N LEU A 196 5.24 -9.91 12.14
CA LEU A 196 5.51 -8.53 11.74
C LEU A 196 5.70 -7.68 12.99
N ALA A 197 6.88 -7.08 13.11
CA ALA A 197 7.23 -6.23 14.24
C ALA A 197 7.78 -4.91 13.68
N LEU A 198 7.06 -3.83 13.93
CA LEU A 198 7.46 -2.49 13.53
C LEU A 198 8.52 -1.98 14.51
N ASN A 199 9.77 -2.22 14.15
CA ASN A 199 10.95 -1.87 14.90
C ASN A 199 11.99 -1.26 13.95
N ARG A 200 13.09 -0.76 14.53
CA ARG A 200 14.17 -0.14 13.77
C ARG A 200 14.67 -0.97 12.57
N ALA A 201 14.78 -2.28 12.70
CA ALA A 201 15.26 -3.13 11.61
C ALA A 201 14.21 -3.27 10.51
N HIS A 202 12.93 -3.33 10.87
CA HIS A 202 11.82 -3.29 9.93
C HIS A 202 11.74 -1.94 9.20
N ASP A 203 11.87 -0.83 9.93
CA ASP A 203 11.86 0.51 9.32
C ASP A 203 13.03 0.70 8.35
N GLU A 204 14.23 0.23 8.70
CA GLU A 204 15.38 0.24 7.80
C GLU A 204 15.12 -0.60 6.55
N GLN A 205 14.54 -1.80 6.71
CA GLN A 205 14.21 -2.66 5.58
C GLN A 205 13.14 -2.03 4.68
N TRP A 206 12.10 -1.45 5.28
CA TRP A 206 11.03 -0.76 4.56
C TRP A 206 11.60 0.39 3.70
N ILE A 207 12.50 1.24 4.22
CA ILE A 207 13.11 2.29 3.39
C ILE A 207 13.87 1.71 2.20
N LYS A 208 14.61 0.61 2.39
CA LYS A 208 15.36 -0.04 1.31
C LYS A 208 14.41 -0.61 0.26
N ASP A 209 13.36 -1.27 0.70
CA ASP A 209 12.30 -1.81 -0.15
C ASP A 209 11.62 -0.68 -0.93
N GLU A 210 11.38 0.46 -0.29
CA GLU A 210 10.83 1.65 -0.95
C GLU A 210 11.78 2.19 -2.02
N MET A 211 13.10 2.23 -1.78
CA MET A 211 14.06 2.68 -2.80
C MET A 211 14.10 1.73 -4.00
N GLU A 212 14.09 0.42 -3.75
CA GLU A 212 13.99 -0.59 -4.82
C GLU A 212 12.68 -0.42 -5.60
N ARG A 213 11.55 -0.24 -4.89
CA ARG A 213 10.23 -0.03 -5.48
C ARG A 213 10.18 1.21 -6.36
N ARG A 214 10.72 2.35 -5.92
CA ARG A 214 10.75 3.60 -6.72
C ARG A 214 11.54 3.43 -8.02
N LEU A 215 12.66 2.72 -7.98
CA LEU A 215 13.43 2.45 -9.20
C LEU A 215 12.72 1.44 -10.12
N TRP A 216 12.10 0.41 -9.54
CA TRP A 216 11.28 -0.55 -10.26
C TRP A 216 10.08 0.11 -10.96
N LEU A 217 9.38 1.03 -10.29
CA LEU A 217 8.30 1.83 -10.87
C LEU A 217 8.77 2.59 -12.11
N GLY A 218 10.00 3.10 -12.09
CA GLY A 218 10.59 3.76 -13.25
C GLY A 218 10.63 2.87 -14.50
N ASP A 219 11.09 1.62 -14.35
CA ASP A 219 11.09 0.65 -15.46
C ASP A 219 9.67 0.37 -15.95
N LYS A 220 8.73 0.24 -15.00
CA LYS A 220 7.32 -0.06 -15.30
C LYS A 220 6.65 1.05 -16.10
N TRP A 221 6.86 2.31 -15.72
CA TRP A 221 6.37 3.46 -16.48
C TRP A 221 6.94 3.51 -17.90
N PHE A 222 8.23 3.21 -18.08
CA PHE A 222 8.80 3.12 -19.42
C PHE A 222 8.20 1.98 -20.25
N ALA A 223 8.00 0.79 -19.67
CA ALA A 223 7.35 -0.32 -20.35
C ALA A 223 5.89 0.00 -20.72
N TRP A 224 5.16 0.70 -19.85
CA TRP A 224 3.80 1.17 -20.10
C TRP A 224 3.72 2.13 -21.28
N GLN A 225 4.67 3.06 -21.33
CA GLN A 225 4.81 4.02 -22.40
C GLN A 225 5.14 3.33 -23.73
N GLU A 226 6.07 2.37 -23.72
CA GLU A 226 6.42 1.57 -24.89
C GLU A 226 5.25 0.74 -25.41
N ALA A 227 4.36 0.29 -24.53
CA ALA A 227 3.10 -0.38 -24.87
C ALA A 227 2.02 0.60 -25.41
N GLY A 228 2.27 1.90 -25.38
CA GLY A 228 1.36 2.93 -25.89
C GLY A 228 0.25 3.34 -24.91
N ASN A 229 0.39 3.01 -23.63
CA ASN A 229 -0.66 3.23 -22.63
C ASN A 229 -0.52 4.55 -21.85
N SER A 230 0.59 5.26 -22.02
CA SER A 230 0.83 6.61 -21.50
C SER A 230 1.60 7.45 -22.52
N ASP A 231 1.50 8.77 -22.40
CA ASP A 231 2.32 9.67 -23.21
C ASP A 231 3.71 9.91 -22.59
N VAL A 232 4.62 10.48 -23.38
CA VAL A 232 6.00 10.76 -22.95
C VAL A 232 6.04 11.72 -21.77
N ALA A 233 5.17 12.72 -21.73
CA ALA A 233 5.18 13.76 -20.69
C ALA A 233 4.68 13.24 -19.34
N GLU A 234 3.63 12.43 -19.33
CA GLU A 234 3.16 11.68 -18.16
C GLU A 234 4.23 10.72 -17.65
N THR A 235 4.78 9.89 -18.54
CA THR A 235 5.81 8.91 -18.18
C THR A 235 7.02 9.57 -17.53
N LEU A 236 7.54 10.65 -18.12
CA LEU A 236 8.68 11.38 -17.57
C LEU A 236 8.37 12.01 -16.20
N ARG A 237 7.15 12.49 -15.97
CA ARG A 237 6.74 13.05 -14.66
C ARG A 237 6.68 11.97 -13.58
N GLU A 238 6.08 10.83 -13.87
CA GLU A 238 5.93 9.74 -12.89
C GLU A 238 7.27 9.06 -12.56
N VAL A 239 8.13 8.88 -13.58
CA VAL A 239 9.51 8.42 -13.37
C VAL A 239 10.29 9.44 -12.52
N ASN A 240 10.18 10.74 -12.81
CA ASN A 240 10.85 11.77 -12.02
C ASN A 240 10.39 11.79 -10.57
N ARG A 241 9.08 11.69 -10.32
CA ARG A 241 8.53 11.61 -8.94
C ARG A 241 9.17 10.48 -8.15
N SER A 242 9.41 9.34 -8.79
CA SER A 242 10.06 8.21 -8.14
C SER A 242 11.56 8.42 -7.92
N ILE A 243 12.26 8.98 -8.91
CA ILE A 243 13.69 9.29 -8.82
C ILE A 243 13.97 10.37 -7.78
N GLU A 244 13.13 11.41 -7.64
CA GLU A 244 13.34 12.47 -6.64
C GLU A 244 13.33 11.93 -5.21
N VAL A 245 12.42 11.00 -4.89
CA VAL A 245 12.41 10.30 -3.59
C VAL A 245 13.73 9.57 -3.37
N PHE A 246 14.22 8.87 -4.39
CA PHE A 246 15.50 8.16 -4.33
C PHE A 246 16.70 9.09 -4.17
N LEU A 247 16.70 10.25 -4.84
CA LEU A 247 17.74 11.26 -4.70
C LEU A 247 17.74 11.89 -3.30
N ASN A 248 16.57 12.19 -2.74
CA ASN A 248 16.43 12.67 -1.37
C ASN A 248 16.98 11.65 -0.36
N TYR A 249 16.74 10.34 -0.60
CA TYR A 249 17.32 9.28 0.20
C TYR A 249 18.85 9.26 0.14
N ARG A 250 19.43 9.40 -1.06
CA ARG A 250 20.90 9.47 -1.25
C ARG A 250 21.51 10.66 -0.54
N GLU A 251 20.86 11.81 -0.62
CA GLU A 251 21.30 13.02 0.07
C GLU A 251 21.28 12.82 1.59
N LYS A 252 20.15 12.35 2.14
CA LYS A 252 19.98 12.12 3.58
C LYS A 252 20.96 11.10 4.15
N ASN A 253 21.16 9.97 3.47
CA ASN A 253 21.91 8.83 4.04
C ASN A 253 23.37 8.75 3.58
N PHE A 254 23.72 9.37 2.45
CA PHE A 254 25.06 9.30 1.87
C PHE A 254 25.70 10.68 1.69
N GLY A 255 25.00 11.77 2.02
CA GLY A 255 25.53 13.14 1.92
C GLY A 255 25.78 13.59 0.47
N ILE A 256 25.15 12.93 -0.50
CA ILE A 256 25.28 13.25 -1.92
C ILE A 256 24.26 14.33 -2.26
N ASN A 257 24.68 15.58 -2.40
CA ASN A 257 23.79 16.68 -2.80
C ASN A 257 23.07 16.32 -4.11
N ALA A 258 21.75 16.51 -4.11
CA ALA A 258 20.87 16.12 -5.19
C ALA A 258 20.41 17.28 -6.09
N ASP A 259 20.77 18.52 -5.80
CA ASP A 259 20.20 19.71 -6.44
C ASP A 259 20.50 19.76 -7.94
N LEU A 260 21.78 19.65 -8.30
CA LEU A 260 22.21 19.63 -9.70
C LEU A 260 21.62 18.45 -10.47
N GLU A 261 21.43 17.32 -9.79
CA GLU A 261 20.88 16.13 -10.39
C GLU A 261 19.39 16.32 -10.68
N LYS A 262 18.62 16.88 -9.73
CA LYS A 262 17.21 17.25 -9.91
C LYS A 262 17.05 18.27 -11.05
N GLU A 263 17.88 19.30 -11.11
CA GLU A 263 17.89 20.27 -12.22
C GLU A 263 18.14 19.60 -13.58
N SER A 264 19.06 18.62 -13.63
CA SER A 264 19.31 17.84 -14.83
C SER A 264 18.06 17.04 -15.26
N LEU A 265 17.37 16.39 -14.30
CA LEU A 265 16.12 15.67 -14.57
C LEU A 265 15.03 16.60 -15.11
N TYR A 266 14.86 17.80 -14.53
CA TYR A 266 13.91 18.80 -15.05
C TYR A 266 14.21 19.18 -16.49
N THR A 267 15.49 19.31 -16.85
CA THR A 267 15.91 19.58 -18.24
C THR A 267 15.57 18.42 -19.18
N LEU A 268 15.69 17.17 -18.73
CA LEU A 268 15.27 16.01 -19.51
C LEU A 268 13.75 16.00 -19.74
N ILE A 269 12.96 16.33 -18.71
CA ILE A 269 11.50 16.45 -18.81
C ILE A 269 11.11 17.54 -19.80
N SER A 270 11.69 18.75 -19.68
CA SER A 270 11.35 19.88 -20.55
C SER A 270 11.67 19.60 -22.03
N ASN A 271 12.73 18.84 -22.28
CA ASN A 271 13.14 18.44 -23.63
C ASN A 271 12.47 17.14 -24.10
N GLN A 272 11.57 16.55 -23.30
CA GLN A 272 10.94 15.24 -23.55
C GLN A 272 11.96 14.13 -23.87
N ASN A 273 13.14 14.19 -23.23
CA ASN A 273 14.26 13.29 -23.51
C ASN A 273 14.10 11.96 -22.76
N LEU A 274 13.29 11.07 -23.33
CA LEU A 274 13.02 9.74 -22.79
C LEU A 274 14.30 8.91 -22.58
N GLN A 275 15.21 8.92 -23.56
CA GLN A 275 16.43 8.13 -23.49
C GLN A 275 17.34 8.62 -22.34
N GLY A 276 17.51 9.93 -22.21
CA GLY A 276 18.29 10.48 -21.10
C GLY A 276 17.73 10.12 -19.73
N MET A 277 16.39 10.08 -19.59
CA MET A 277 15.76 9.65 -18.34
C MET A 277 15.96 8.14 -18.08
N LYS A 278 15.89 7.29 -19.11
CA LYS A 278 16.22 5.85 -19.01
C LYS A 278 17.67 5.63 -18.60
N ASP A 279 18.60 6.38 -19.19
CA ASP A 279 20.03 6.30 -18.86
C ASP A 279 20.27 6.69 -17.39
N LYS A 280 19.58 7.73 -16.89
CA LYS A 280 19.62 8.13 -15.49
C LYS A 280 19.03 7.09 -14.55
N LEU A 281 17.89 6.51 -14.89
CA LEU A 281 17.31 5.41 -14.11
C LEU A 281 18.28 4.22 -14.03
N ALA A 282 18.92 3.85 -15.13
CA ALA A 282 19.91 2.77 -15.15
C ALA A 282 21.13 3.08 -14.27
N GLU A 283 21.63 4.31 -14.29
CA GLU A 283 22.69 4.79 -13.40
C GLU A 283 22.30 4.62 -11.92
N TYR A 284 21.09 5.03 -11.54
CA TYR A 284 20.62 4.91 -10.16
C TYR A 284 20.39 3.47 -9.72
N LYS A 285 19.89 2.60 -10.60
CA LYS A 285 19.77 1.17 -10.31
C LYS A 285 21.14 0.53 -10.10
N ALA A 286 22.13 0.87 -10.92
CA ALA A 286 23.50 0.38 -10.75
C ALA A 286 24.11 0.91 -9.44
N TRP A 287 23.86 2.17 -9.09
CA TRP A 287 24.29 2.72 -7.81
C TRP A 287 23.61 2.00 -6.65
N TRP A 288 22.29 1.81 -6.70
CA TRP A 288 21.52 1.15 -5.65
C TRP A 288 21.98 -0.29 -5.41
N ALA A 289 22.19 -1.07 -6.47
CA ALA A 289 22.69 -2.44 -6.37
C ALA A 289 24.01 -2.54 -5.57
N ASN A 290 24.87 -1.52 -5.65
CA ASN A 290 26.15 -1.47 -4.94
C ASN A 290 26.05 -0.87 -3.53
N ASN A 291 24.97 -0.16 -3.18
CA ASN A 291 24.86 0.62 -1.94
C ASN A 291 23.69 0.21 -1.04
N LYS A 292 22.79 -0.68 -1.49
CA LYS A 292 21.57 -1.06 -0.76
C LYS A 292 21.78 -1.72 0.60
N THR A 293 22.98 -2.25 0.86
CA THR A 293 23.36 -2.81 2.17
C THR A 293 23.92 -1.75 3.12
N GLY A 294 24.06 -0.50 2.67
CA GLY A 294 24.47 0.62 3.50
C GLY A 294 23.52 0.82 4.67
N SER A 295 24.09 1.23 5.81
CA SER A 295 23.30 1.58 6.99
C SER A 295 22.51 2.86 6.75
N ILE A 296 21.29 2.91 7.29
CA ILE A 296 20.41 4.06 7.20
C ILE A 296 20.38 4.79 8.54
N ASN A 297 20.45 6.12 8.47
CA ASN A 297 20.25 6.96 9.64
C ASN A 297 18.76 7.15 9.86
N LEU A 298 18.21 6.29 10.72
CA LEU A 298 16.86 6.45 11.25
C LEU A 298 16.87 7.51 12.38
N PRO A 299 15.82 8.36 12.46
CA PRO A 299 15.65 9.29 13.57
C PRO A 299 15.56 8.59 14.94
#